data_AF-A0A924U2R8-F1
#
_entry.id   AF-A0A924U2R8-F1
#
_cell.length_a   1.000
_cell.length_b   1.000
_cell.length_c   1.000
_cell.angle_alpha   90.00
_cell.angle_beta   90.00
_cell.angle_gamma   90.00
#
_symmetry.space_group_name_H-M   'P 1'
#
loop_
_entity.id
_entity.type
_entity.pdbx_description
1 polymer ?
#
loop_
_entity_poly.entity_id
_entity_poly.type
_entity_poly.pdbx_seq_one_letter_code
_entity_poly.pdbx_strand_id
1 'polypeptide(L)'
;MRDDYDFSKGRRGAVIPSPGKTRITIMLDDDVIAHFRAQAEAQGAGYQTLINALLRKALSGATKAKPEDKPLTVATLRRVLREELQAP
;
A
#
# COMPACT_ATOMS: atom_id res chain seq x y z
N MET A 1 9.94 -42.95 0.38
CA MET A 1 9.13 -42.06 -0.48
C MET A 1 8.85 -42.84 -1.75
N ARG A 2 7.64 -42.82 -2.32
CA ARG A 2 7.38 -43.56 -3.58
C ARG A 2 7.85 -42.74 -4.77
N ASP A 3 8.44 -43.42 -5.75
CA ASP A 3 9.08 -42.81 -6.91
C ASP A 3 8.05 -42.24 -7.91
N ASP A 4 6.85 -42.82 -7.98
CA ASP A 4 5.79 -42.35 -8.87
C ASP A 4 4.41 -42.30 -8.19
N TYR A 5 3.68 -41.24 -8.51
CA TYR A 5 2.29 -41.03 -8.11
C TYR A 5 1.44 -40.83 -9.37
N ASP A 6 0.42 -41.68 -9.53
CA ASP A 6 -0.55 -41.56 -10.61
C ASP A 6 -1.62 -40.52 -10.27
N PHE A 7 -1.56 -39.38 -10.96
CA PHE A 7 -2.51 -38.27 -10.84
C PHE A 7 -3.58 -38.26 -11.95
N SER A 8 -3.71 -39.33 -12.74
CA SER A 8 -4.65 -39.42 -13.87
C SER A 8 -6.12 -39.17 -13.48
N LYS A 9 -6.48 -39.41 -12.21
CA LYS A 9 -7.83 -39.17 -11.66
C LYS A 9 -7.94 -37.89 -10.82
N GLY A 10 -6.88 -37.08 -10.73
CA GLY A 10 -6.88 -35.84 -9.98
C GLY A 10 -7.70 -34.75 -10.68
N ARG A 11 -8.86 -34.38 -10.13
CA ARG A 11 -9.55 -33.16 -10.55
C ARG A 11 -8.90 -31.95 -9.86
N ARG A 12 -8.46 -30.95 -10.63
CA ARG A 12 -8.05 -29.66 -10.08
C ARG A 12 -9.25 -29.05 -9.34
N GLY A 13 -9.13 -28.90 -8.03
CA GLY A 13 -10.13 -28.20 -7.22
C GLY A 13 -10.32 -26.77 -7.71
N ALA A 14 -11.52 -26.23 -7.55
CA ALA A 14 -11.78 -24.81 -7.81
C ALA A 14 -10.77 -23.98 -7.00
N VAL A 15 -10.08 -23.06 -7.67
CA VAL A 15 -9.17 -22.12 -7.00
C VAL A 15 -10.04 -21.27 -6.08
N ILE A 16 -10.08 -21.60 -4.79
CA ILE A 16 -10.86 -20.85 -3.80
C ILE A 16 -10.25 -19.44 -3.78
N PRO A 17 -10.99 -18.40 -4.20
CA PRO A 17 -10.48 -17.04 -4.10
C PRO A 17 -10.29 -16.72 -2.62
N SER A 18 -9.12 -16.20 -2.26
CA SER A 18 -8.88 -15.73 -0.89
C SER A 18 -9.84 -14.57 -0.61
N PRO A 19 -10.76 -14.69 0.36
CA PRO A 19 -11.73 -13.64 0.64
C PRO A 19 -10.99 -12.34 1.00
N GLY A 20 -11.34 -11.25 0.32
CA GLY A 20 -10.78 -9.91 0.56
C GLY A 20 -9.44 -9.59 -0.12
N LYS A 21 -8.91 -10.48 -0.98
CA LYS A 21 -7.71 -10.20 -1.80
C LYS A 21 -7.97 -10.50 -3.28
N THR A 22 -7.82 -9.49 -4.11
CA THR A 22 -7.94 -9.61 -5.58
C THR A 22 -6.55 -9.79 -6.19
N ARG A 23 -6.38 -10.82 -7.02
CA ARG A 23 -5.16 -10.96 -7.83
C ARG A 23 -5.23 -9.97 -8.99
N ILE A 24 -4.26 -9.08 -9.07
CA ILE A 24 -4.14 -8.09 -10.15
C ILE A 24 -2.75 -8.21 -10.78
N THR A 25 -2.64 -7.81 -12.05
CA THR A 25 -1.35 -7.64 -12.72
C THR A 25 -1.00 -6.15 -12.66
N ILE A 26 0.10 -5.82 -11.98
CA ILE A 26 0.67 -4.47 -11.93
C ILE A 26 2.16 -4.57 -12.25
N MET A 27 2.70 -3.56 -12.92
CA MET A 27 4.14 -3.40 -13.05
C MET A 27 4.64 -2.61 -11.84
N LEU A 28 5.71 -3.09 -11.22
CA LEU A 28 6.45 -2.41 -10.16
C LEU A 28 7.91 -2.41 -10.56
N ASP A 29 8.62 -1.35 -10.21
CA ASP A 29 10.04 -1.23 -10.48
C ASP A 29 10.85 -2.29 -9.71
N ASP A 30 11.94 -2.75 -10.30
CA ASP A 30 12.75 -3.84 -9.75
C ASP A 30 13.37 -3.48 -8.39
N ASP A 31 13.73 -2.20 -8.19
CA ASP A 31 14.29 -1.68 -6.95
C ASP A 31 13.26 -1.70 -5.81
N VAL A 32 12.00 -1.37 -6.10
CA VAL A 32 10.89 -1.48 -5.15
C VAL A 32 10.70 -2.94 -4.73
N ILE A 33 10.67 -3.86 -5.70
CA ILE A 33 10.55 -5.29 -5.40
C ILE A 33 11.72 -5.79 -4.55
N ALA A 34 12.95 -5.41 -4.90
CA ALA A 34 14.16 -5.80 -4.17
C ALA A 34 14.15 -5.28 -2.73
N HIS A 35 13.75 -4.02 -2.53
CA HIS A 35 13.65 -3.40 -1.20
C HIS A 35 12.67 -4.16 -0.31
N PHE A 36 11.46 -4.42 -0.79
CA PHE A 36 10.45 -5.12 0.00
C PHE A 36 10.77 -6.61 0.23
N ARG A 37 11.53 -7.26 -0.68
CA ARG A 37 12.03 -8.62 -0.44
C ARG A 37 13.03 -8.65 0.71
N ALA A 38 14.03 -7.78 0.69
CA ALA A 38 15.02 -7.72 1.76
C ALA A 38 14.38 -7.41 3.13
N GLN A 39 13.42 -6.49 3.15
CA GLN A 39 12.68 -6.15 4.36
C GLN A 39 11.79 -7.30 4.85
N ALA A 40 11.15 -8.03 3.93
CA ALA A 40 10.31 -9.18 4.22
C ALA A 40 11.11 -10.34 4.83
N GLU A 41 12.29 -10.63 4.29
CA GLU A 41 13.19 -11.66 4.82
C GLU A 41 13.61 -11.36 6.26
N ALA A 42 13.93 -10.10 6.58
CA ALA A 42 14.29 -9.69 7.93
C ALA A 42 13.14 -9.83 8.94
N GLN A 43 11.88 -9.75 8.49
CA GLN A 43 10.69 -9.77 9.35
C GLN A 43 9.94 -11.10 9.33
N GLY A 44 10.39 -12.08 8.53
CA GLY A 44 9.68 -13.34 8.32
C GLY A 44 8.29 -13.17 7.69
N ALA A 45 8.07 -12.07 6.97
CA ALA A 45 6.79 -11.74 6.34
C ALA A 45 6.87 -11.93 4.82
N GLY A 46 5.73 -11.90 4.11
CA GLY A 46 5.72 -11.84 2.65
C GLY A 46 5.90 -10.41 2.13
N TYR A 47 6.73 -10.20 1.11
CA TYR A 47 6.91 -8.87 0.51
C TYR A 47 5.58 -8.25 0.02
N GLN A 48 4.67 -9.07 -0.50
CA GLN A 48 3.32 -8.64 -0.90
C GLN A 48 2.49 -8.13 0.29
N THR A 49 2.70 -8.69 1.48
CA THR A 49 2.02 -8.23 2.71
C THR A 49 2.53 -6.85 3.10
N LEU A 50 3.84 -6.61 3.01
CA LEU A 50 4.43 -5.30 3.31
C LEU A 50 3.98 -4.22 2.33
N ILE A 51 3.99 -4.53 1.02
CA ILE A 51 3.48 -3.61 -0.01
C ILE A 51 2.01 -3.25 0.28
N ASN A 52 1.16 -4.25 0.55
CA ASN A 52 -0.24 -4.00 0.86
C ASN A 52 -0.43 -3.21 2.16
N ALA A 53 0.39 -3.43 3.19
CA ALA A 53 0.35 -2.68 4.43
C ALA A 53 0.72 -1.20 4.20
N LEU A 54 1.75 -0.94 3.39
CA LEU A 54 2.14 0.42 3.02
C LEU A 54 1.04 1.12 2.23
N LEU A 55 0.45 0.45 1.23
CA LEU A 55 -0.68 0.99 0.47
C LEU A 55 -1.88 1.31 1.38
N ARG A 56 -2.20 0.45 2.35
CA ARG A 56 -3.24 0.72 3.36
C ARG A 56 -2.92 1.93 4.22
N LYS A 57 -1.66 2.08 4.65
CA LYS A 57 -1.20 3.25 5.40
C LYS A 57 -1.34 4.53 4.57
N ALA A 58 -0.94 4.50 3.31
CA ALA A 58 -1.09 5.63 2.40
C ALA A 58 -2.58 6.00 2.20
N LEU A 59 -3.47 5.02 2.03
CA LEU A 59 -4.92 5.25 1.95
C LEU A 59 -5.51 5.84 3.23
N SER A 60 -5.04 5.40 4.40
CA SER A 60 -5.46 5.98 5.68
C SER A 60 -5.00 7.43 5.87
N GLY A 61 -3.88 7.82 5.25
CA GLY A 61 -3.42 9.22 5.20
C GLY A 61 -4.19 10.03 4.17
N ALA A 62 -4.44 9.47 2.98
CA ALA A 62 -5.20 10.12 1.92
C ALA A 62 -6.68 10.33 2.28
N THR A 63 -7.29 9.45 3.08
CA THR A 63 -8.66 9.64 3.60
C THR A 63 -8.71 10.56 4.82
N LYS A 64 -7.58 10.73 5.53
CA LYS A 64 -7.41 11.75 6.57
C LYS A 64 -6.99 13.12 6.04
N ALA A 65 -6.70 13.24 4.75
CA ALA A 65 -6.66 14.52 4.06
C ALA A 65 -8.08 15.07 3.97
N LYS A 66 -8.60 15.47 5.14
CA LYS A 66 -9.59 16.52 5.25
C LYS A 66 -9.04 17.71 4.44
N PRO A 67 -9.89 18.54 3.80
CA PRO A 67 -9.47 19.70 3.01
C PRO A 67 -8.64 20.76 3.77
N GLU A 68 -8.30 20.49 5.03
CA GLU A 68 -7.58 21.33 6.00
C GLU A 68 -6.05 21.13 5.90
N ASP A 69 -5.57 20.00 5.38
CA ASP A 69 -4.14 19.74 5.12
C ASP A 69 -3.65 20.30 3.77
N LYS A 70 -4.28 21.38 3.29
CA LYS A 70 -3.61 22.23 2.29
C LYS A 70 -2.35 22.78 2.95
N PRO A 71 -1.14 22.62 2.38
CA PRO A 71 0.03 23.28 2.94
C PRO A 71 -0.28 24.78 3.03
N LEU A 72 -0.16 25.36 4.22
CA LEU A 72 -0.42 26.78 4.48
C LEU A 72 0.37 27.59 3.45
N THR A 73 -0.31 28.06 2.42
CA THR A 73 0.37 28.79 1.35
C THR A 73 0.81 30.14 1.88
N VAL A 74 1.93 30.65 1.36
CA VAL A 74 2.44 32.00 1.69
C VAL A 74 1.36 33.07 1.51
N ALA A 75 0.43 32.87 0.56
CA ALA A 75 -0.71 33.73 0.33
C ALA A 75 -1.68 33.76 1.53
N THR A 76 -2.00 32.61 2.13
CA THR A 76 -2.87 32.51 3.31
C THR A 76 -2.24 33.18 4.53
N LEU A 77 -0.94 32.94 4.75
CA LEU A 77 -0.20 33.56 5.86
C LEU A 77 -0.13 35.09 5.73
N ARG A 78 0.10 35.61 4.52
CA ARG A 78 0.10 37.06 4.26
C ARG A 78 -1.26 37.71 4.49
N ARG A 79 -2.36 36.99 4.20
CA ARG A 79 -3.72 37.49 4.44
C ARG A 79 -3.98 37.67 5.93
N VAL A 80 -3.72 36.62 6.72
CA VAL A 80 -3.92 36.65 8.17
C VAL A 80 -3.04 37.71 8.83
N LEU A 81 -1.75 37.79 8.47
CA LEU A 81 -0.85 38.83 9.01
C LEU A 81 -1.32 40.25 8.71
N ARG A 82 -1.95 40.49 7.55
CA ARG A 82 -2.46 41.83 7.20
C ARG A 82 -3.76 42.14 7.95
N GLU A 83 -4.61 41.15 8.19
CA GLU A 83 -5.80 41.30 9.04
C GLU A 83 -5.40 41.65 10.49
N GLU A 84 -4.41 40.95 11.07
CA GLU A 84 -3.94 41.22 12.43
C GLU A 84 -3.18 42.55 12.58
N LEU A 85 -2.50 43.02 11.52
CA LEU A 85 -1.80 44.32 11.52
C LEU A 85 -2.71 45.51 11.18
N GLN A 86 -3.95 45.27 10.73
CA GLN A 86 -4.95 46.32 10.45
C GLN A 86 -6.08 46.37 11.48
N ALA A 87 -6.15 45.40 12.39
CA ALA A 87 -6.92 45.54 13.61
C ALA A 87 -6.23 46.58 14.52
N PRO A 88 -6.98 47.52 15.14
CA PRO A 88 -6.43 48.65 15.88
C PRO A 88 -5.65 48.27 17.15
#